data_AF-A0A819UF53-F1
#
_entry.id   AF-A0A819UF53-F1
#
_cell.length_a   1.000
_cell.length_b   1.000
_cell.length_c   1.000
_cell.angle_alpha   90.00
_cell.angle_beta   90.00
_cell.angle_gamma   90.00
#
_symmetry.space_group_name_H-M   'P 1'
#
loop_
_entity.id
_entity.type
_entity.pdbx_description
1 polymer ?
#
loop_
_entity_poly.entity_id
_entity_poly.type
_entity_poly.pdbx_seq_one_letter_code
_entity_poly.pdbx_strand_id
1 'polypeptide(L)'
;MKIIKTKSNLFDPIISSNKYVGHIKENERTVEVEPSLYASDADPSNSLNGQICGYELSLHKHDDIVDETSENIPFIVELINKQPIIQLKTHIDKLDCEIKQSYRLFIRAYDCANNNERRYSERASLIITIDDVNEFAPIFTHKNYLFKLHQDQNCLSCRVEAIDDDCSNIDNRVCDYQIQTSNVPFSIGSNGSISITTPLMNDTYEFDVVAIDCYPSSSDNDTKKISEPAKVTIKIIKSCKPTITDDYPTKSTIHADHTHIFDTLHVDICEETCAVENIIGTVTLDSNGIDSGCNLEQCSSINREYVLIPKDIDFNQAPQSRYMSFDGIKQTSIIQKKDFSGQLKNDFTIRMWMKHADEENDEKENIFCKTDE
;
A
#
# COMPACT_ATOMS: atom_id res chain seq x y z
N MET A 1 -37.63 -82.20 -29.68
CA MET A 1 -36.44 -81.47 -29.21
C MET A 1 -36.67 -79.98 -29.46
N LYS A 2 -36.98 -79.20 -28.42
CA LYS A 2 -37.17 -77.75 -28.56
C LYS A 2 -35.81 -77.12 -28.29
N ILE A 3 -35.11 -76.67 -29.34
CA ILE A 3 -33.86 -75.95 -29.16
C ILE A 3 -34.23 -74.57 -28.61
N ILE A 4 -34.14 -74.41 -27.29
CA ILE A 4 -34.23 -73.10 -26.66
C ILE A 4 -32.89 -72.44 -26.95
N LYS A 5 -32.86 -71.56 -27.97
CA LYS A 5 -31.72 -70.69 -28.21
C LYS A 5 -31.66 -69.74 -27.02
N THR A 6 -30.73 -69.95 -26.09
CA THR A 6 -30.39 -68.94 -25.09
C THR A 6 -30.00 -67.68 -25.85
N LYS A 7 -30.65 -66.55 -25.53
CA LYS A 7 -30.31 -65.27 -26.15
C LYS A 7 -28.92 -64.92 -25.63
N SER A 8 -27.90 -65.06 -26.47
CA SER A 8 -26.54 -64.60 -26.18
C SER A 8 -26.56 -63.10 -25.93
N ASN A 9 -25.72 -62.61 -25.02
CA ASN A 9 -25.44 -61.18 -24.90
C ASN A 9 -24.53 -60.75 -26.06
N LEU A 10 -24.99 -59.87 -26.94
CA LEU A 10 -24.36 -59.59 -28.25
C LEU A 10 -23.84 -58.17 -28.38
N PHE A 11 -24.51 -57.21 -27.74
CA PHE A 11 -24.17 -55.80 -27.80
C PHE A 11 -23.67 -55.32 -26.46
N ASP A 12 -22.73 -54.37 -26.50
CA ASP A 12 -22.26 -53.72 -25.29
C ASP A 12 -23.21 -52.54 -24.97
N PRO A 13 -23.48 -52.25 -23.69
CA PRO A 13 -24.18 -51.04 -23.30
C PRO A 13 -23.52 -49.78 -23.86
N ILE A 14 -24.33 -48.77 -24.19
CA ILE A 14 -23.86 -47.47 -24.68
C ILE A 14 -24.28 -46.40 -23.68
N ILE A 15 -23.29 -45.66 -23.18
CA ILE A 15 -23.52 -44.51 -22.29
C ILE A 15 -23.73 -43.23 -23.12
N SER A 16 -24.56 -42.32 -22.62
CA SER A 16 -25.07 -41.17 -23.40
C SER A 16 -24.03 -40.12 -23.81
N SER A 17 -22.93 -40.03 -23.07
CA SER A 17 -21.86 -39.05 -23.28
C SER A 17 -20.53 -39.65 -22.86
N ASN A 18 -19.44 -39.17 -23.46
CA ASN A 18 -18.08 -39.52 -23.06
C ASN A 18 -17.55 -38.64 -21.91
N LYS A 19 -18.28 -37.60 -21.52
CA LYS A 19 -17.93 -36.67 -20.43
C LYS A 19 -19.17 -36.19 -19.68
N TYR A 20 -19.05 -36.14 -18.36
CA TYR A 20 -20.03 -35.64 -17.41
C TYR A 20 -19.37 -34.68 -16.42
N VAL A 21 -20.11 -33.65 -16.03
CA VAL A 21 -19.74 -32.73 -14.96
C VAL A 21 -20.81 -32.83 -13.87
N GLY A 22 -20.36 -33.10 -12.65
CA GLY A 22 -21.19 -33.20 -11.45
C GLY A 22 -20.93 -32.01 -10.53
N HIS A 23 -21.97 -31.53 -9.89
CA HIS A 23 -21.92 -30.51 -8.85
C HIS A 23 -22.67 -31.01 -7.61
N ILE A 24 -22.09 -30.83 -6.44
CA ILE A 24 -22.71 -31.19 -5.16
C ILE A 24 -22.28 -30.19 -4.11
N LYS A 25 -23.23 -29.57 -3.42
CA LYS A 25 -22.91 -28.78 -2.23
C LYS A 25 -22.40 -29.69 -1.14
N GLU A 26 -21.43 -29.25 -0.36
CA GLU A 26 -20.83 -30.08 0.68
C GLU A 26 -21.79 -30.54 1.80
N ASN A 27 -22.89 -29.78 2.01
CA ASN A 27 -23.98 -30.13 2.92
C ASN A 27 -25.11 -30.95 2.27
N GLU A 28 -25.00 -31.26 0.97
CA GLU A 28 -25.97 -32.04 0.21
C GLU A 28 -25.50 -33.48 0.00
N ARG A 29 -26.44 -34.32 -0.45
CA ARG A 29 -26.16 -35.75 -0.69
C ARG A 29 -26.28 -36.19 -2.14
N THR A 30 -26.90 -35.38 -2.97
CA THR A 30 -27.18 -35.73 -4.37
C THR A 30 -26.29 -34.89 -5.26
N VAL A 31 -25.65 -35.52 -6.23
CA VAL A 31 -24.85 -34.84 -7.24
C VAL A 31 -25.76 -34.49 -8.42
N GLU A 32 -25.78 -33.22 -8.78
CA GLU A 32 -26.40 -32.73 -10.02
C GLU A 32 -25.43 -32.98 -11.17
N VAL A 33 -25.83 -33.78 -12.16
CA VAL A 33 -24.93 -34.21 -13.25
C VAL A 33 -25.43 -33.70 -14.60
N GLU A 34 -24.54 -33.03 -15.33
CA GLU A 34 -24.77 -32.51 -16.68
C GLU A 34 -23.76 -33.09 -17.69
N PRO A 35 -24.22 -33.55 -18.88
CA PRO A 35 -25.63 -33.79 -19.22
C PRO A 35 -26.21 -34.93 -18.38
N SER A 36 -27.55 -35.08 -18.36
CA SER A 36 -28.20 -36.17 -17.63
C SER A 36 -27.63 -37.54 -18.04
N LEU A 37 -27.24 -38.31 -17.03
CA LEU A 37 -26.57 -39.60 -17.23
C LEU A 37 -27.60 -40.69 -17.51
N TYR A 38 -27.48 -41.33 -18.69
CA TYR A 38 -28.29 -42.47 -19.09
C TYR A 38 -27.47 -43.44 -19.94
N ALA A 39 -27.91 -44.70 -20.00
CA ALA A 39 -27.35 -45.71 -20.89
C ALA A 39 -28.45 -46.54 -21.56
N SER A 40 -28.12 -47.16 -22.68
CA SER A 40 -29.02 -48.05 -23.42
C SER A 40 -28.26 -49.27 -23.94
N ASP A 41 -28.98 -50.35 -24.21
CA ASP A 41 -28.42 -51.55 -24.81
C ASP A 41 -29.24 -51.94 -26.05
N ALA A 42 -28.57 -52.41 -27.09
CA ALA A 42 -29.19 -52.81 -28.36
C ALA A 42 -29.67 -54.27 -28.35
N ASP A 43 -29.36 -55.06 -27.31
CA ASP A 43 -29.93 -56.38 -27.12
C ASP A 43 -31.46 -56.34 -26.92
N PRO A 44 -32.19 -57.43 -27.22
CA PRO A 44 -33.65 -57.43 -27.14
C PRO A 44 -34.15 -56.99 -25.76
N SER A 45 -34.98 -55.95 -25.72
CA SER A 45 -35.50 -55.32 -24.48
C SER A 45 -36.30 -56.28 -23.57
N ASN A 46 -36.76 -57.41 -24.10
CA ASN A 46 -37.38 -58.50 -23.36
C ASN A 46 -36.38 -59.52 -22.78
N SER A 47 -35.09 -59.21 -22.78
CA SER A 47 -33.99 -60.01 -22.24
C SER A 47 -33.24 -59.20 -21.17
N LEU A 48 -32.63 -59.89 -20.20
CA LEU A 48 -31.75 -59.25 -19.22
C LEU A 48 -30.53 -58.60 -19.89
N ASN A 49 -30.06 -59.17 -21.00
CA ASN A 49 -28.94 -58.64 -21.78
C ASN A 49 -29.21 -57.22 -22.31
N GLY A 50 -30.46 -56.87 -22.63
CA GLY A 50 -30.82 -55.54 -23.11
C GLY A 50 -31.20 -54.54 -22.00
N GLN A 51 -31.10 -54.94 -20.73
CA GLN A 51 -31.47 -54.12 -19.58
C GLN A 51 -30.23 -53.62 -18.87
N ILE A 52 -30.18 -52.32 -18.57
CA ILE A 52 -29.10 -51.73 -17.77
C ILE A 52 -29.34 -52.08 -16.29
N CYS A 53 -28.37 -52.74 -15.67
CA CYS A 53 -28.45 -53.21 -14.28
C CYS A 53 -27.81 -52.24 -13.30
N GLY A 54 -26.87 -51.41 -13.77
CA GLY A 54 -26.22 -50.41 -12.96
C GLY A 54 -25.02 -49.80 -13.65
N TYR A 55 -24.24 -49.09 -12.85
CA TYR A 55 -23.07 -48.36 -13.28
C TYR A 55 -21.94 -48.59 -12.29
N GLU A 56 -20.72 -48.53 -12.79
CA GLU A 56 -19.51 -48.70 -12.01
C GLU A 56 -18.67 -47.43 -12.08
N LEU A 57 -18.20 -46.98 -10.92
CA LEU A 57 -17.25 -45.88 -10.78
C LEU A 57 -15.84 -46.46 -10.62
N SER A 58 -14.85 -45.78 -11.19
CA SER A 58 -13.43 -46.16 -11.12
C SER A 58 -12.53 -44.92 -11.11
N LEU A 59 -11.34 -45.04 -10.53
CA LEU A 59 -10.34 -43.95 -10.53
C LEU A 59 -9.56 -43.91 -11.85
N HIS A 60 -9.42 -45.05 -12.52
CA HIS A 60 -8.61 -45.21 -13.71
C HIS A 60 -9.44 -45.55 -14.95
N LYS A 61 -8.93 -45.14 -16.11
CA LYS A 61 -9.57 -45.36 -17.41
C LYS A 61 -9.45 -46.80 -17.92
N HIS A 62 -8.46 -47.54 -17.44
CA HIS A 62 -8.14 -48.90 -17.91
C HIS A 62 -8.22 -49.90 -16.77
N ASP A 63 -8.78 -51.09 -17.06
CA ASP A 63 -8.94 -52.18 -16.10
C ASP A 63 -7.61 -52.81 -15.64
N ASP A 64 -6.50 -52.50 -16.33
CA ASP A 64 -5.16 -53.02 -16.02
C ASP A 64 -4.58 -52.45 -14.71
N ILE A 65 -5.20 -51.39 -14.17
CA ILE A 65 -4.85 -50.80 -12.89
C ILE A 65 -5.90 -51.28 -11.88
N VAL A 66 -5.52 -52.30 -11.10
CA VAL A 66 -6.35 -52.78 -10.00
C VAL A 66 -6.39 -51.70 -8.93
N ASP A 67 -7.55 -51.05 -8.78
CA ASP A 67 -7.81 -50.11 -7.69
C ASP A 67 -7.76 -50.90 -6.37
N GLU A 68 -6.67 -50.77 -5.60
CA GLU A 68 -6.56 -51.40 -4.27
C GLU A 68 -7.64 -50.91 -3.29
N THR A 69 -8.33 -49.80 -3.60
CA THR A 69 -9.40 -49.25 -2.78
C THR A 69 -10.48 -48.56 -3.64
N SER A 70 -11.45 -49.33 -4.16
CA SER A 70 -12.76 -48.77 -4.56
C SER A 70 -13.50 -48.13 -3.37
N GLU A 71 -13.07 -48.45 -2.14
CA GLU A 71 -13.49 -47.82 -0.88
C GLU A 71 -13.17 -46.32 -0.78
N ASN A 72 -12.27 -45.78 -1.62
CA ASN A 72 -11.88 -44.37 -1.60
C ASN A 72 -12.72 -43.46 -2.51
N ILE A 73 -13.72 -44.00 -3.23
CA ILE A 73 -14.65 -43.21 -4.03
C ILE A 73 -15.90 -42.94 -3.18
N PRO A 74 -16.15 -41.71 -2.68
CA PRO A 74 -17.24 -41.45 -1.73
C PRO A 74 -18.63 -41.41 -2.38
N PHE A 75 -18.76 -41.83 -3.64
CA PHE A 75 -19.98 -41.73 -4.42
C PHE A 75 -20.53 -43.10 -4.80
N ILE A 76 -21.85 -43.19 -4.85
CA ILE A 76 -22.60 -44.36 -5.29
C ILE A 76 -23.58 -43.96 -6.39
N VAL A 77 -23.84 -44.90 -7.30
CA VAL A 77 -24.80 -44.72 -8.38
C VAL A 77 -26.04 -45.56 -8.11
N GLU A 78 -27.20 -44.91 -7.97
CA GLU A 78 -28.48 -45.58 -7.77
C GLU A 78 -29.36 -45.47 -9.02
N LEU A 79 -29.98 -46.57 -9.46
CA LEU A 79 -30.99 -46.53 -10.52
C LEU A 79 -32.30 -45.95 -9.99
N ILE A 80 -32.84 -44.93 -10.64
CA ILE A 80 -34.14 -44.36 -10.29
C ILE A 80 -35.24 -45.27 -10.81
N ASN A 81 -36.10 -45.79 -9.93
CA ASN A 81 -37.24 -46.67 -10.28
C ASN A 81 -36.85 -47.90 -11.13
N LYS A 82 -35.62 -48.41 -11.01
CA LYS A 82 -35.05 -49.48 -11.85
C LYS A 82 -35.05 -49.16 -13.36
N GLN A 83 -35.04 -47.87 -13.71
CA GLN A 83 -34.86 -47.37 -15.07
C GLN A 83 -33.37 -47.06 -15.31
N PRO A 84 -32.90 -46.97 -16.57
CA PRO A 84 -31.52 -46.59 -16.91
C PRO A 84 -31.19 -45.11 -16.63
N ILE A 85 -31.98 -44.44 -15.79
CA ILE A 85 -31.73 -43.09 -15.29
C ILE A 85 -31.14 -43.26 -13.90
N ILE A 86 -30.06 -42.53 -13.62
CA ILE A 86 -29.38 -42.64 -12.33
C ILE A 86 -29.48 -41.39 -11.48
N GLN A 87 -29.31 -41.61 -10.18
CA GLN A 87 -29.00 -40.59 -9.21
C GLN A 87 -27.61 -40.90 -8.64
N LEU A 88 -26.68 -39.97 -8.79
CA LEU A 88 -25.37 -40.05 -8.16
C LEU A 88 -25.48 -39.44 -6.76
N LYS A 89 -25.04 -40.17 -5.74
CA LYS A 89 -25.10 -39.75 -4.34
C LYS A 89 -23.78 -39.92 -3.66
N THR A 90 -23.52 -39.12 -2.64
CA THR A 90 -22.45 -39.40 -1.68
C THR A 90 -22.95 -40.39 -0.62
N HIS A 91 -22.09 -41.32 -0.19
CA HIS A 91 -22.39 -42.24 0.91
C HIS A 91 -21.66 -41.88 2.21
N ILE A 92 -20.78 -40.88 2.16
CA ILE A 92 -20.13 -40.33 3.36
C ILE A 92 -21.01 -39.25 3.98
N ASP A 93 -20.89 -39.06 5.30
CA ASP A 93 -21.79 -38.18 6.05
C ASP A 93 -21.63 -36.70 5.68
N LYS A 94 -20.42 -36.27 5.35
CA LYS A 94 -20.12 -34.89 4.95
C LYS A 94 -18.96 -34.88 3.94
N LEU A 95 -19.19 -34.23 2.80
CA LEU A 95 -18.11 -33.78 1.92
C LEU A 95 -17.55 -32.50 2.53
N ASP A 96 -16.25 -32.25 2.37
CA ASP A 96 -15.59 -31.09 2.95
C ASP A 96 -14.76 -30.46 1.83
N CYS A 97 -15.18 -29.28 1.42
CA CYS A 97 -14.59 -28.60 0.28
C CYS A 97 -13.21 -28.02 0.63
N GLU A 98 -12.99 -27.62 1.88
CA GLU A 98 -11.71 -27.13 2.43
C GLU A 98 -10.63 -28.22 2.36
N ILE A 99 -11.03 -29.48 2.50
CA ILE A 99 -10.14 -30.64 2.36
C ILE A 99 -9.96 -31.02 0.89
N LYS A 100 -11.05 -31.11 0.11
CA LYS A 100 -10.97 -31.58 -1.28
C LYS A 100 -12.09 -31.03 -2.15
N GLN A 101 -11.73 -30.17 -3.10
CA GLN A 101 -12.69 -29.47 -3.96
C GLN A 101 -13.25 -30.28 -5.14
N SER A 102 -12.59 -31.38 -5.55
CA SER A 102 -13.08 -32.16 -6.71
C SER A 102 -12.62 -33.62 -6.75
N TYR A 103 -13.39 -34.43 -7.48
CA TYR A 103 -13.09 -35.81 -7.81
C TYR A 103 -13.09 -36.01 -9.32
N ARG A 104 -12.05 -36.65 -9.84
CA ARG A 104 -11.95 -37.06 -11.25
C ARG A 104 -12.08 -38.57 -11.30
N LEU A 105 -13.20 -39.03 -11.84
CA LEU A 105 -13.61 -40.42 -11.89
C LEU A 105 -13.89 -40.84 -13.34
N PHE A 106 -14.05 -42.14 -13.53
CA PHE A 106 -14.62 -42.73 -14.74
C PHE A 106 -15.86 -43.52 -14.39
N ILE A 107 -16.87 -43.45 -15.26
CA ILE A 107 -18.13 -44.19 -15.11
C ILE A 107 -18.40 -45.05 -16.34
N ARG A 108 -18.90 -46.27 -16.13
CA ARG A 108 -19.42 -47.15 -17.21
C ARG A 108 -20.70 -47.85 -16.78
N ALA A 109 -21.58 -48.14 -17.74
CA ALA A 109 -22.80 -48.90 -17.54
C ALA A 109 -22.55 -50.40 -17.72
N TYR A 110 -23.35 -51.25 -17.07
CA TYR A 110 -23.34 -52.70 -17.29
C TYR A 110 -24.76 -53.27 -17.41
N ASP A 111 -24.90 -54.31 -18.23
CA ASP A 111 -26.19 -54.98 -18.45
C ASP A 111 -26.56 -55.98 -17.33
N CYS A 112 -27.81 -56.45 -17.33
CA CYS A 112 -28.33 -57.42 -16.37
C CYS A 112 -27.94 -58.87 -16.69
N ALA A 113 -27.04 -59.15 -17.65
CA ALA A 113 -26.62 -60.51 -17.92
C ALA A 113 -25.89 -61.11 -16.70
N ASN A 114 -25.86 -62.45 -16.65
CA ASN A 114 -25.15 -63.17 -15.60
C ASN A 114 -23.67 -62.77 -15.61
N ASN A 115 -23.00 -62.84 -14.46
CA ASN A 115 -21.61 -62.34 -14.31
C ASN A 115 -20.62 -62.84 -15.38
N ASN A 116 -20.81 -64.03 -15.93
CA ASN A 116 -19.93 -64.60 -16.97
C ASN A 116 -20.17 -64.04 -18.38
N GLU A 117 -21.30 -63.37 -18.61
CA GLU A 117 -21.71 -62.82 -19.92
C GLU A 117 -22.00 -61.32 -19.85
N ARG A 118 -21.82 -60.68 -18.68
CA ARG A 118 -22.04 -59.24 -18.48
C ARG A 118 -21.11 -58.44 -19.39
N ARG A 119 -21.67 -57.50 -20.13
CA ARG A 119 -20.91 -56.52 -20.91
C ARG A 119 -21.00 -55.15 -20.27
N TYR A 120 -20.05 -54.33 -20.66
CA TYR A 120 -19.82 -53.01 -20.09
C TYR A 120 -19.73 -51.99 -21.21
N SER A 121 -20.22 -50.78 -20.97
CA SER A 121 -19.98 -49.67 -21.88
C SER A 121 -18.50 -49.24 -21.85
N GLU A 122 -18.13 -48.46 -22.87
CA GLU A 122 -16.96 -47.60 -22.79
C GLU A 122 -17.04 -46.69 -21.55
N ARG A 123 -15.87 -46.37 -20.98
CA ARG A 123 -15.77 -45.47 -19.83
C ARG A 123 -15.89 -44.01 -20.26
N ALA A 124 -16.77 -43.28 -19.58
CA ALA A 124 -16.91 -41.84 -19.69
C ALA A 124 -16.15 -41.13 -18.56
N SER A 125 -15.63 -39.94 -18.83
CA SER A 125 -15.02 -39.08 -17.80
C SER A 125 -16.09 -38.42 -16.95
N LEU A 126 -15.95 -38.47 -15.63
CA LEU A 126 -16.83 -37.81 -14.68
C LEU A 126 -16.00 -36.91 -13.76
N ILE A 127 -16.26 -35.60 -13.80
CA ILE A 127 -15.62 -34.64 -12.90
C ILE A 127 -16.71 -34.14 -11.94
N ILE A 128 -16.54 -34.40 -10.65
CA ILE A 128 -17.46 -33.91 -9.62
C ILE A 128 -16.76 -32.77 -8.88
N THR A 129 -17.38 -31.60 -8.89
CA THR A 129 -16.95 -30.43 -8.11
C THR A 129 -17.79 -30.36 -6.85
N ILE A 130 -17.14 -30.11 -5.72
CA ILE A 130 -17.82 -29.84 -4.46
C ILE A 130 -18.01 -28.33 -4.39
N ASP A 131 -19.27 -27.91 -4.30
CA ASP A 131 -19.65 -26.52 -4.18
C ASP A 131 -19.62 -26.10 -2.70
N ASP A 132 -18.98 -24.97 -2.46
CA ASP A 132 -18.77 -24.36 -1.16
C ASP A 132 -20.08 -23.97 -0.47
N VAL A 133 -20.15 -24.23 0.84
CA VAL A 133 -21.23 -23.78 1.73
C VAL A 133 -20.56 -22.90 2.78
N ASN A 134 -21.13 -21.72 3.04
CA ASN A 134 -20.50 -20.77 3.95
C ASN A 134 -20.55 -21.28 5.40
N GLU A 135 -19.45 -21.85 5.90
CA GLU A 135 -19.36 -22.42 7.23
C GLU A 135 -18.55 -21.52 8.16
N PHE A 136 -17.50 -20.89 7.64
CA PHE A 136 -16.55 -20.11 8.41
C PHE A 136 -16.82 -18.62 8.26
N ALA A 137 -16.82 -17.89 9.38
CA ALA A 137 -16.79 -16.44 9.34
C ALA A 137 -15.34 -15.96 9.26
N PRO A 138 -15.06 -14.78 8.68
CA PRO A 138 -13.70 -14.25 8.67
C PRO A 138 -13.12 -14.10 10.07
N ILE A 139 -11.81 -14.32 10.20
CA ILE A 139 -11.07 -14.20 11.46
C ILE A 139 -9.90 -13.24 11.26
N PHE A 140 -9.82 -12.19 12.08
CA PHE A 140 -8.69 -11.28 12.06
C PHE A 140 -7.37 -11.97 12.44
N THR A 141 -6.29 -11.60 11.77
CA THR A 141 -4.94 -12.07 12.10
C THR A 141 -4.51 -11.69 13.52
N HIS A 142 -5.07 -10.59 14.04
CA HIS A 142 -4.85 -10.13 15.41
C HIS A 142 -6.18 -9.68 16.05
N LYS A 143 -6.40 -10.03 17.32
CA LYS A 143 -7.55 -9.53 18.09
C LYS A 143 -7.45 -8.05 18.45
N ASN A 144 -6.21 -7.54 18.57
CA ASN A 144 -5.92 -6.15 18.89
C ASN A 144 -4.83 -5.63 17.95
N TYR A 145 -5.11 -4.54 17.24
CA TYR A 145 -4.16 -3.83 16.41
C TYR A 145 -3.71 -2.55 17.11
N LEU A 146 -2.41 -2.29 17.10
CA LEU A 146 -1.84 -1.05 17.63
C LEU A 146 -1.08 -0.34 16.52
N PHE A 147 -1.54 0.85 16.17
CA PHE A 147 -0.86 1.74 15.24
C PHE A 147 -0.34 2.98 15.98
N LYS A 148 0.82 3.46 15.54
CA LYS A 148 1.40 4.74 15.97
C LYS A 148 1.42 5.66 14.77
N LEU A 149 0.89 6.86 14.92
CA LEU A 149 0.71 7.82 13.85
C LEU A 149 1.26 9.17 14.27
N HIS A 150 2.10 9.81 13.45
CA HIS A 150 2.51 11.18 13.70
C HIS A 150 1.38 12.16 13.35
N GLN A 151 1.20 13.23 14.14
CA GLN A 151 0.07 14.16 14.05
C GLN A 151 -0.13 14.81 12.65
N ASP A 152 0.90 14.80 11.80
CA ASP A 152 0.86 15.35 10.43
C ASP A 152 1.08 14.30 9.32
N GLN A 153 0.99 13.01 9.66
CA GLN A 153 1.16 11.92 8.70
C GLN A 153 -0.16 11.20 8.42
N ASN A 154 -0.31 10.71 7.19
CA ASN A 154 -1.39 9.81 6.84
C ASN A 154 -1.13 8.40 7.39
N CYS A 155 -2.20 7.68 7.71
CA CYS A 155 -2.16 6.30 8.22
C CYS A 155 -1.87 5.28 7.10
N LEU A 156 -0.84 5.49 6.28
CA LEU A 156 -0.56 4.67 5.08
C LEU A 156 -0.30 3.19 5.39
N SER A 157 0.20 2.88 6.59
CA SER A 157 0.48 1.51 7.06
C SER A 157 -0.57 0.98 8.03
N CYS A 158 -1.64 1.73 8.29
CA CYS A 158 -2.70 1.30 9.20
C CYS A 158 -3.64 0.38 8.45
N ARG A 159 -3.37 -0.93 8.51
CA ARG A 159 -4.18 -1.93 7.82
C ARG A 159 -4.46 -3.09 8.76
N VAL A 160 -5.73 -3.48 8.82
CA VAL A 160 -6.18 -4.72 9.45
C VAL A 160 -6.32 -5.80 8.39
N GLU A 161 -6.26 -7.05 8.81
CA GLU A 161 -6.32 -8.20 7.91
C GLU A 161 -7.09 -9.33 8.57
N ALA A 162 -8.05 -9.89 7.85
CA ALA A 162 -8.79 -11.08 8.21
C ALA A 162 -8.64 -12.14 7.13
N ILE A 163 -8.76 -13.40 7.56
CA ILE A 163 -8.67 -14.60 6.73
C ILE A 163 -9.98 -15.36 6.89
N ASP A 164 -10.44 -15.98 5.81
CA ASP A 164 -11.63 -16.80 5.78
C ASP A 164 -11.27 -18.16 5.17
N ASP A 165 -11.68 -19.23 5.84
CA ASP A 165 -11.23 -20.59 5.57
C ASP A 165 -12.13 -21.31 4.55
N ASP A 166 -13.31 -20.78 4.19
CA ASP A 166 -14.22 -21.39 3.21
C ASP A 166 -13.52 -21.68 1.87
N CYS A 167 -13.88 -22.75 1.17
CA CYS A 167 -13.13 -23.22 -0.01
C CYS A 167 -13.37 -22.40 -1.30
N SER A 168 -14.12 -21.29 -1.23
CA SER A 168 -14.64 -20.59 -2.42
C SER A 168 -13.57 -20.23 -3.46
N ASN A 169 -13.99 -20.28 -4.73
CA ASN A 169 -13.17 -19.96 -5.92
C ASN A 169 -12.90 -18.46 -6.10
N ILE A 170 -13.22 -17.62 -5.12
CA ILE A 170 -13.05 -16.17 -5.17
C ILE A 170 -11.68 -15.84 -4.55
N ASP A 171 -10.80 -15.23 -5.35
CA ASP A 171 -9.56 -14.66 -4.83
C ASP A 171 -9.89 -13.59 -3.78
N ASN A 172 -9.36 -13.78 -2.56
CA ASN A 172 -9.67 -13.00 -1.35
C ASN A 172 -11.13 -13.12 -0.89
N ARG A 173 -11.36 -14.02 0.07
CA ARG A 173 -12.67 -14.39 0.64
C ARG A 173 -13.25 -13.36 1.61
N VAL A 174 -12.46 -12.35 1.98
CA VAL A 174 -12.90 -11.19 2.75
C VAL A 174 -13.11 -10.01 1.81
N CYS A 175 -14.36 -9.58 1.65
CA CYS A 175 -14.74 -8.57 0.66
C CYS A 175 -14.91 -7.18 1.24
N ASP A 176 -15.13 -7.06 2.55
CA ASP A 176 -15.37 -5.77 3.16
C ASP A 176 -14.91 -5.71 4.62
N TYR A 177 -14.63 -4.50 5.07
CA TYR A 177 -14.32 -4.19 6.47
C TYR A 177 -15.16 -2.99 6.90
N GLN A 178 -15.65 -3.02 8.13
CA GLN A 178 -16.51 -1.95 8.65
C GLN A 178 -16.13 -1.57 10.08
N ILE A 179 -16.05 -0.27 10.34
CA ILE A 179 -15.89 0.25 11.70
C ILE A 179 -17.27 0.22 12.38
N GLN A 180 -17.39 -0.51 13.48
CA GLN A 180 -18.61 -0.61 14.28
C GLN A 180 -18.79 0.60 15.21
N THR A 181 -17.70 1.19 15.68
CA THR A 181 -17.73 2.33 16.59
C THR A 181 -18.15 3.61 15.84
N SER A 182 -19.25 4.22 16.29
CA SER A 182 -19.73 5.49 15.71
C SER A 182 -18.87 6.69 16.12
N ASN A 183 -18.89 7.75 15.31
CA ASN A 183 -18.24 9.05 15.57
C ASN A 183 -16.72 9.00 15.77
N VAL A 184 -16.04 8.09 15.08
CA VAL A 184 -14.57 8.05 15.05
C VAL A 184 -14.04 8.82 13.83
N PRO A 185 -12.89 9.51 13.92
CA PRO A 185 -12.34 10.31 12.82
C PRO A 185 -11.61 9.46 11.78
N PHE A 186 -12.09 8.24 11.54
CA PHE A 186 -11.48 7.26 10.65
C PHE A 186 -12.52 6.63 9.72
N SER A 187 -12.07 6.25 8.54
CA SER A 187 -12.77 5.36 7.61
C SER A 187 -11.90 4.12 7.36
N ILE A 188 -12.52 3.05 6.89
CA ILE A 188 -11.83 1.83 6.48
C ILE A 188 -12.25 1.46 5.06
N GLY A 189 -11.28 1.11 4.23
CA GLY A 189 -11.52 0.56 2.89
C GLY A 189 -11.81 -0.93 2.94
N SER A 190 -12.41 -1.47 1.87
CA SER A 190 -12.69 -2.91 1.72
C SER A 190 -11.46 -3.81 1.72
N ASN A 191 -10.26 -3.24 1.55
CA ASN A 191 -8.98 -3.94 1.68
C ASN A 191 -8.42 -3.93 3.12
N GLY A 192 -9.13 -3.35 4.09
CA GLY A 192 -8.71 -3.20 5.48
C GLY A 192 -7.84 -1.99 5.77
N SER A 193 -7.57 -1.10 4.80
CA SER A 193 -6.76 0.10 5.04
C SER A 193 -7.57 1.19 5.75
N ILE A 194 -7.02 1.73 6.84
CA ILE A 194 -7.65 2.75 7.67
C ILE A 194 -7.13 4.12 7.26
N SER A 195 -8.04 5.08 7.07
CA SER A 195 -7.73 6.45 6.67
C SER A 195 -8.35 7.46 7.64
N ILE A 196 -7.73 8.63 7.75
CA ILE A 196 -8.20 9.73 8.61
C ILE A 196 -9.25 10.54 7.83
N THR A 197 -10.39 10.82 8.45
CA THR A 197 -11.48 11.58 7.80
C THR A 197 -11.59 13.01 8.32
N THR A 198 -11.22 13.26 9.57
CA THR A 198 -11.25 14.58 10.21
C THR A 198 -10.00 14.83 11.04
N PRO A 199 -9.65 16.10 11.32
CA PRO A 199 -8.50 16.42 12.18
C PRO A 199 -8.55 15.70 13.52
N LEU A 200 -7.40 15.16 13.93
CA LEU A 200 -7.28 14.38 15.15
C LEU A 200 -7.10 15.33 16.36
N MET A 201 -7.99 15.22 17.35
CA MET A 201 -7.99 16.03 18.57
C MET A 201 -7.42 15.31 19.80
N ASN A 202 -7.56 13.98 19.86
CA ASN A 202 -7.11 13.15 20.98
C ASN A 202 -5.77 12.46 20.68
N ASP A 203 -5.05 12.11 21.74
CA ASP A 203 -3.75 11.41 21.67
C ASP A 203 -3.91 9.89 21.45
N THR A 204 -5.11 9.36 21.66
CA THR A 204 -5.43 7.93 21.47
C THR A 204 -6.87 7.76 21.02
N TYR A 205 -7.06 6.87 20.06
CA TYR A 205 -8.36 6.44 19.57
C TYR A 205 -8.47 4.93 19.67
N GLU A 206 -9.62 4.45 20.11
CA GLU A 206 -9.96 3.03 20.16
C GLU A 206 -11.30 2.81 19.49
N PHE A 207 -11.36 1.81 18.60
CA PHE A 207 -12.59 1.44 17.92
C PHE A 207 -12.55 -0.02 17.48
N ASP A 208 -13.74 -0.58 17.25
CA ASP A 208 -13.91 -1.96 16.84
C ASP A 208 -14.18 -2.02 15.33
N VAL A 209 -13.57 -3.01 14.68
CA VAL A 209 -13.69 -3.28 13.25
C VAL A 209 -14.17 -4.72 13.06
N VAL A 210 -15.08 -4.93 12.11
CA VAL A 210 -15.50 -6.26 11.65
C VAL A 210 -15.09 -6.48 10.19
N ALA A 211 -14.81 -7.72 9.84
CA ALA A 211 -14.58 -8.19 8.48
C ALA A 211 -15.81 -8.95 7.98
N ILE A 212 -16.09 -8.87 6.68
CA ILE A 212 -17.26 -9.47 6.05
C ILE A 212 -16.79 -10.29 4.85
N ASP A 213 -17.30 -11.51 4.75
CA ASP A 213 -16.94 -12.41 3.66
C ASP A 213 -17.50 -11.95 2.30
N CYS A 214 -17.07 -12.67 1.27
CA CYS A 214 -17.47 -12.46 -0.11
C CYS A 214 -18.73 -13.20 -0.54
N TYR A 215 -19.43 -13.89 0.37
CA TYR A 215 -20.49 -14.81 -0.03
C TYR A 215 -21.67 -14.06 -0.70
N PRO A 216 -22.22 -14.54 -1.82
CA PRO A 216 -23.28 -13.84 -2.53
C PRO A 216 -24.55 -13.73 -1.68
N SER A 217 -25.04 -12.51 -1.49
CA SER A 217 -26.24 -12.22 -0.69
C SER A 217 -27.56 -12.72 -1.33
N SER A 218 -27.48 -13.46 -2.43
CA SER A 218 -28.62 -13.95 -3.21
C SER A 218 -28.91 -15.44 -3.00
N SER A 219 -28.16 -16.12 -2.12
CA SER A 219 -28.39 -17.53 -1.82
C SER A 219 -29.38 -17.66 -0.65
N ASP A 220 -30.41 -18.48 -0.82
CA ASP A 220 -31.59 -18.55 0.06
C ASP A 220 -31.31 -19.15 1.46
N ASN A 221 -30.06 -19.51 1.77
CA ASN A 221 -29.64 -20.04 3.08
C ASN A 221 -28.18 -19.74 3.47
N ASP A 222 -27.28 -19.48 2.51
CA ASP A 222 -25.91 -19.08 2.79
C ASP A 222 -25.78 -17.56 2.61
N THR A 223 -25.85 -16.85 3.73
CA THR A 223 -25.69 -15.40 3.82
C THR A 223 -24.27 -15.04 4.21
N LYS A 224 -23.84 -13.83 3.85
CA LYS A 224 -22.57 -13.28 4.32
C LYS A 224 -22.43 -13.38 5.84
N LYS A 225 -21.31 -13.90 6.30
CA LYS A 225 -20.88 -13.91 7.69
C LYS A 225 -20.03 -12.70 8.00
N ILE A 226 -20.08 -12.33 9.26
CA ILE A 226 -19.38 -11.18 9.83
C ILE A 226 -18.48 -11.74 10.93
N SER A 227 -17.23 -11.30 10.94
CA SER A 227 -16.26 -11.69 11.96
C SER A 227 -16.67 -11.24 13.37
N GLU A 228 -16.09 -11.87 14.37
CA GLU A 228 -15.95 -11.23 15.68
C GLU A 228 -15.17 -9.91 15.54
N PRO A 229 -15.48 -8.88 16.34
CA PRO A 229 -14.82 -7.59 16.23
C PRO A 229 -13.35 -7.65 16.69
N ALA A 230 -12.47 -7.01 15.93
CA ALA A 230 -11.10 -6.72 16.36
C ALA A 230 -10.99 -5.28 16.87
N LYS A 231 -10.26 -5.11 17.97
CA LYS A 231 -10.00 -3.79 18.54
C LYS A 231 -8.84 -3.12 17.85
N VAL A 232 -9.01 -1.87 17.43
CA VAL A 232 -7.95 -1.05 16.85
C VAL A 232 -7.65 0.11 17.79
N THR A 233 -6.38 0.25 18.17
CA THR A 233 -5.87 1.38 18.95
C THR A 233 -4.91 2.17 18.09
N ILE A 234 -5.17 3.47 17.91
CA ILE A 234 -4.28 4.39 17.20
C ILE A 234 -3.74 5.40 18.22
N LYS A 235 -2.43 5.39 18.44
CA LYS A 235 -1.73 6.36 19.30
C LYS A 235 -1.11 7.47 18.46
N ILE A 236 -1.45 8.71 18.79
CA ILE A 236 -0.93 9.90 18.10
C ILE A 236 0.36 10.34 18.75
N ILE A 237 1.43 10.32 17.98
CA ILE A 237 2.70 10.91 18.33
C ILE A 237 2.63 12.37 17.87
N LYS A 238 2.55 13.30 18.82
CA LYS A 238 2.49 14.72 18.50
C LYS A 238 3.75 15.14 17.75
N SER A 239 3.56 15.77 16.61
CA SER A 239 4.66 16.45 15.92
C SER A 239 5.04 17.65 16.78
N CYS A 240 6.25 17.61 17.26
CA CYS A 240 6.84 18.64 18.08
C CYS A 240 7.46 19.72 17.17
N LYS A 241 7.14 20.99 17.37
CA LYS A 241 7.83 22.12 16.70
C LYS A 241 8.69 22.84 17.73
N PRO A 242 10.01 22.97 17.51
CA PRO A 242 10.87 23.71 18.42
C PRO A 242 10.38 25.14 18.51
N THR A 243 10.18 25.62 19.72
CA THR A 243 9.61 26.95 19.98
C THR A 243 10.55 27.72 20.89
N ILE A 244 10.77 29.00 20.58
CA ILE A 244 11.47 29.91 21.49
C ILE A 244 10.43 30.38 22.50
N THR A 245 10.64 30.04 23.78
CA THR A 245 9.68 30.34 24.85
C THR A 245 9.91 31.70 25.49
N ASP A 246 11.11 32.26 25.30
CA ASP A 246 11.49 33.53 25.92
C ASP A 246 10.91 34.71 25.14
N ASP A 247 10.44 35.74 25.86
CA ASP A 247 10.02 37.02 25.28
C ASP A 247 11.27 37.86 24.96
N TYR A 248 11.66 37.92 23.69
CA TYR A 248 12.85 38.67 23.25
C TYR A 248 12.46 39.95 22.49
N PRO A 249 13.15 41.08 22.76
CA PRO A 249 12.87 42.33 22.10
C PRO A 249 13.26 42.25 20.61
N THR A 250 12.26 42.32 19.74
CA THR A 250 12.46 42.40 18.27
C THR A 250 13.19 43.66 17.83
N LYS A 251 13.29 44.67 18.71
CA LYS A 251 14.08 45.89 18.52
C LYS A 251 14.78 46.25 19.83
N SER A 252 16.11 46.39 19.76
CA SER A 252 16.93 46.84 20.88
C SER A 252 17.69 48.09 20.47
N THR A 253 17.66 49.12 21.30
CA THR A 253 18.45 50.34 21.09
C THR A 253 19.80 50.17 21.75
N ILE A 254 20.87 50.19 20.96
CA ILE A 254 22.25 50.03 21.44
C ILE A 254 22.71 51.39 21.97
N HIS A 255 22.91 51.49 23.28
CA HIS A 255 23.34 52.73 23.96
C HIS A 255 24.80 52.69 24.46
N ALA A 256 25.50 51.57 24.27
CA ALA A 256 26.85 51.33 24.78
C ALA A 256 27.72 50.58 23.77
N ASP A 257 29.03 50.59 24.01
CA ASP A 257 30.06 49.98 23.16
C ASP A 257 29.84 48.46 22.95
N HIS A 258 29.16 47.80 23.89
CA HIS A 258 28.78 46.38 23.82
C HIS A 258 27.41 46.18 24.47
N THR A 259 26.45 45.60 23.75
CA THR A 259 25.14 45.20 24.27
C THR A 259 24.94 43.72 24.00
N HIS A 260 24.60 42.95 25.03
CA HIS A 260 24.19 41.57 24.87
C HIS A 260 22.75 41.52 24.35
N ILE A 261 22.53 40.86 23.21
CA ILE A 261 21.23 40.81 22.54
C ILE A 261 20.48 39.50 22.86
N PHE A 262 21.21 38.43 23.19
CA PHE A 262 20.67 37.11 23.51
C PHE A 262 21.41 36.52 24.73
N ASP A 263 21.15 37.03 25.93
CA ASP A 263 21.85 36.56 27.14
C ASP A 263 21.49 35.13 27.52
N THR A 264 20.22 34.75 27.33
CA THR A 264 19.72 33.39 27.50
C THR A 264 18.60 33.17 26.49
N LEU A 265 18.79 32.23 25.57
CA LEU A 265 17.77 31.79 24.61
C LEU A 265 17.38 30.36 24.98
N HIS A 266 16.21 30.19 25.59
CA HIS A 266 15.63 28.87 25.83
C HIS A 266 14.87 28.44 24.59
N VAL A 267 15.39 27.40 23.95
CA VAL A 267 14.70 26.70 22.86
C VAL A 267 14.12 25.44 23.46
N ASP A 268 12.79 25.37 23.53
CA ASP A 268 12.10 24.16 23.92
C ASP A 268 12.15 23.19 22.72
N ILE A 269 13.13 22.29 22.77
CA ILE A 269 13.28 21.17 21.86
C ILE A 269 12.51 19.99 22.43
N CYS A 270 11.25 19.89 22.04
CA CYS A 270 10.37 18.85 22.53
C CYS A 270 11.00 17.45 22.35
N GLU A 271 11.18 16.76 23.49
CA GLU A 271 11.81 15.43 23.59
C GLU A 271 11.03 14.42 22.72
N GLU A 272 11.64 13.51 21.93
CA GLU A 272 12.61 12.49 22.35
C GLU A 272 13.84 12.27 21.43
N THR A 273 14.04 12.94 20.27
CA THR A 273 15.19 12.60 19.39
C THR A 273 15.74 13.73 18.50
N CYS A 274 15.55 15.00 18.83
CA CYS A 274 16.10 16.09 18.00
C CYS A 274 17.45 16.58 18.55
N ALA A 275 18.56 16.15 17.95
CA ALA A 275 19.86 16.74 18.21
C ALA A 275 19.95 18.10 17.50
N VAL A 276 20.18 19.17 18.25
CA VAL A 276 20.39 20.51 17.67
C VAL A 276 21.76 20.54 17.00
N GLU A 277 21.80 20.51 15.68
CA GLU A 277 23.06 20.61 14.92
C GLU A 277 23.60 22.04 14.87
N ASN A 278 22.74 23.01 14.54
CA ASN A 278 23.13 24.40 14.32
C ASN A 278 22.02 25.36 14.78
N ILE A 279 22.40 26.47 15.43
CA ILE A 279 21.50 27.61 15.70
C ILE A 279 22.04 28.80 14.91
N ILE A 280 21.23 29.36 14.00
CA ILE A 280 21.59 30.50 13.18
C ILE A 280 20.69 31.68 13.56
N GLY A 281 21.27 32.76 14.07
CA GLY A 281 20.59 34.02 14.33
C GLY A 281 21.10 35.12 13.40
N THR A 282 20.19 35.89 12.80
CA THR A 282 20.53 37.03 11.94
C THR A 282 20.14 38.32 12.65
N VAL A 283 21.09 39.23 12.84
CA VAL A 283 20.84 40.57 13.39
C VAL A 283 20.98 41.58 12.26
N THR A 284 19.92 42.34 11.99
CA THR A 284 19.96 43.44 11.02
C THR A 284 19.93 44.78 11.75
N LEU A 285 20.94 45.61 11.49
CA LEU A 285 20.99 47.00 11.95
C LEU A 285 20.07 47.85 11.07
N ASP A 286 19.03 48.42 11.68
CA ASP A 286 18.18 49.41 11.05
C ASP A 286 18.62 50.81 11.51
N SER A 287 19.24 51.57 10.61
CA SER A 287 19.71 52.93 10.85
C SER A 287 18.76 54.01 10.32
N ASN A 288 17.46 53.70 10.21
CA ASN A 288 16.43 54.63 9.72
C ASN A 288 16.60 56.04 10.34
N GLY A 289 17.14 56.98 9.54
CA GLY A 289 17.29 58.39 9.90
C GLY A 289 18.69 58.87 10.28
N ILE A 290 19.74 58.04 10.21
CA ILE A 290 21.13 58.52 10.36
C ILE A 290 21.72 58.76 8.96
N ASP A 291 21.52 59.98 8.43
CA ASP A 291 22.19 60.49 7.21
C ASP A 291 23.69 60.82 7.41
N SER A 292 24.30 60.33 8.49
CA SER A 292 25.70 60.55 8.83
C SER A 292 26.35 59.25 9.32
N GLY A 293 27.09 58.61 8.42
CA GLY A 293 27.99 57.52 8.76
C GLY A 293 28.81 57.85 10.02
N CYS A 294 29.01 56.83 10.85
CA CYS A 294 29.76 56.89 12.10
C CYS A 294 31.06 57.70 11.92
N ASN A 295 31.15 58.84 12.61
CA ASN A 295 32.28 59.75 12.49
C ASN A 295 33.49 59.18 13.23
N LEU A 296 34.65 59.19 12.58
CA LEU A 296 35.83 58.36 12.86
C LEU A 296 36.69 58.85 14.05
N GLU A 297 36.08 59.37 15.11
CA GLU A 297 36.79 59.76 16.33
C GLU A 297 36.53 58.85 17.54
N GLN A 298 35.60 57.89 17.44
CA GLN A 298 35.34 56.92 18.54
C GLN A 298 35.27 55.45 18.13
N CYS A 299 35.50 55.10 16.87
CA CYS A 299 35.71 53.70 16.48
C CYS A 299 37.18 53.33 16.64
N SER A 300 37.56 53.02 17.87
CA SER A 300 38.85 52.40 18.14
C SER A 300 38.86 50.96 17.62
N SER A 301 39.73 50.75 16.62
CA SER A 301 40.35 49.48 16.29
C SER A 301 39.43 48.33 15.89
N ILE A 302 39.30 48.08 14.58
CA ILE A 302 39.59 46.80 13.91
C ILE A 302 39.37 47.04 12.41
N ASN A 303 40.39 46.76 11.60
CA ASN A 303 40.50 46.94 10.14
C ASN A 303 40.57 48.40 9.64
N ARG A 304 41.80 48.85 9.37
CA ARG A 304 42.08 50.20 8.87
C ARG A 304 41.89 50.26 7.35
N GLU A 305 40.69 50.56 6.90
CA GLU A 305 40.45 51.05 5.55
C GLU A 305 40.75 52.55 5.50
N TYR A 306 41.56 52.99 4.53
CA TYR A 306 41.86 54.40 4.30
C TYR A 306 41.12 54.86 3.05
N VAL A 307 40.17 55.79 3.21
CA VAL A 307 39.45 56.38 2.08
C VAL A 307 40.19 57.64 1.62
N LEU A 308 40.68 57.63 0.39
CA LEU A 308 41.40 58.76 -0.20
C LEU A 308 40.45 59.61 -1.04
N ILE A 309 40.30 60.88 -0.67
CA ILE A 309 39.55 61.88 -1.42
C ILE A 309 40.54 62.93 -1.92
N PRO A 310 40.54 63.32 -3.22
CA PRO A 310 41.46 64.32 -3.74
C PRO A 310 41.35 65.66 -3.02
N LYS A 311 42.49 66.30 -2.76
CA LYS A 311 42.62 67.43 -1.82
C LYS A 311 42.15 68.80 -2.34
N ASP A 312 41.78 68.89 -3.61
CA ASP A 312 41.44 70.17 -4.27
C ASP A 312 39.95 70.27 -4.60
N ILE A 313 39.08 70.15 -3.58
CA ILE A 313 37.64 70.42 -3.72
C ILE A 313 37.25 71.49 -2.71
N ASP A 314 36.98 72.70 -3.21
CA ASP A 314 36.29 73.75 -2.46
C ASP A 314 34.80 73.39 -2.37
N PHE A 315 34.40 72.84 -1.22
CA PHE A 315 33.04 72.34 -0.97
C PHE A 315 31.96 73.44 -0.99
N ASN A 316 32.34 74.72 -1.07
CA ASN A 316 31.39 75.83 -1.03
C ASN A 316 31.00 76.42 -2.40
N GLN A 317 31.49 75.87 -3.52
CA GLN A 317 31.14 76.34 -4.87
C GLN A 317 30.84 75.24 -5.91
N ALA A 318 30.21 74.12 -5.54
CA ALA A 318 29.80 73.12 -6.51
C ALA A 318 28.33 72.66 -6.32
N PRO A 319 27.49 72.70 -7.38
CA PRO A 319 26.17 72.08 -7.35
C PRO A 319 26.27 70.57 -7.12
N GLN A 320 25.29 70.04 -6.41
CA GLN A 320 25.06 68.60 -6.26
C GLN A 320 25.20 67.89 -7.61
N SER A 321 25.96 66.78 -7.63
CA SER A 321 26.28 65.92 -8.78
C SER A 321 27.39 66.42 -9.73
N ARG A 322 28.65 66.09 -9.39
CA ARG A 322 29.64 65.70 -10.41
C ARG A 322 30.39 64.46 -9.96
N TYR A 323 30.08 63.35 -10.60
CA TYR A 323 30.91 62.15 -10.62
C TYR A 323 32.27 62.50 -11.24
N MET A 324 33.37 62.06 -10.62
CA MET A 324 34.69 62.20 -11.23
C MET A 324 34.84 61.13 -12.32
N SER A 325 35.12 61.54 -13.56
CA SER A 325 35.48 60.60 -14.64
C SER A 325 36.99 60.44 -14.71
N PHE A 326 37.44 59.18 -14.68
CA PHE A 326 38.85 58.81 -14.78
C PHE A 326 39.13 58.37 -16.22
N ASP A 327 39.88 59.17 -16.98
CA ASP A 327 40.20 58.88 -18.40
C ASP A 327 41.43 57.97 -18.57
N GLY A 328 42.03 57.53 -17.45
CA GLY A 328 43.20 56.66 -17.43
C GLY A 328 44.52 57.34 -17.87
N ILE A 329 44.51 58.64 -18.22
CA ILE A 329 45.68 59.32 -18.81
C ILE A 329 46.05 60.59 -18.05
N LYS A 330 45.08 61.39 -17.61
CA LYS A 330 45.33 62.76 -17.07
C LYS A 330 45.16 62.89 -15.57
N GLN A 331 44.46 61.97 -14.92
CA GLN A 331 44.26 61.99 -13.47
C GLN A 331 45.21 60.99 -12.81
N THR A 332 46.24 61.49 -12.12
CA THR A 332 47.10 60.66 -11.26
C THR A 332 46.98 61.20 -9.84
N SER A 333 46.59 60.34 -8.90
CA SER A 333 46.61 60.69 -7.48
C SER A 333 47.83 60.02 -6.86
N ILE A 334 48.86 60.81 -6.57
CA ILE A 334 50.08 60.33 -5.93
C ILE A 334 49.85 60.35 -4.43
N ILE A 335 49.75 59.16 -3.82
CA ILE A 335 49.59 59.03 -2.38
C ILE A 335 50.96 59.17 -1.73
N GLN A 336 51.12 60.15 -0.83
CA GLN A 336 52.41 60.40 -0.20
C GLN A 336 52.58 59.48 0.99
N LYS A 337 53.79 58.93 1.19
CA LYS A 337 54.10 58.01 2.30
C LYS A 337 53.76 58.56 3.69
N LYS A 338 53.74 59.89 3.84
CA LYS A 338 53.36 60.58 5.08
C LYS A 338 51.86 60.49 5.42
N ASP A 339 51.01 60.27 4.42
CA ASP A 339 49.55 60.17 4.61
C ASP A 339 49.18 58.82 5.23
N PHE A 340 50.10 57.85 5.16
CA PHE A 340 50.05 56.61 5.92
C PHE A 340 51.05 56.70 7.05
N SER A 341 50.58 56.85 8.28
CA SER A 341 51.41 56.90 9.47
C SER A 341 52.10 55.55 9.73
N GLY A 342 53.20 55.30 9.02
CA GLY A 342 54.22 54.28 9.28
C GLY A 342 53.83 52.81 9.07
N GLN A 343 52.67 52.50 8.50
CA GLN A 343 52.13 51.12 8.54
C GLN A 343 51.56 50.58 7.22
N LEU A 344 51.98 51.09 6.06
CA LEU A 344 51.77 50.32 4.83
C LEU A 344 52.74 49.13 4.83
N LYS A 345 52.19 47.92 4.91
CA LYS A 345 52.95 46.69 4.67
C LYS A 345 53.26 46.58 3.18
N ASN A 346 54.26 45.77 2.82
CA ASN A 346 54.59 45.49 1.41
C ASN A 346 53.38 44.89 0.69
N ASP A 347 52.61 44.06 1.39
CA ASP A 347 51.34 43.53 0.91
C ASP A 347 50.19 44.46 1.28
N PHE A 348 49.49 44.96 0.26
CA PHE A 348 48.27 45.73 0.44
C PHE A 348 47.25 45.40 -0.63
N THR A 349 46.00 45.76 -0.37
CA THR A 349 44.91 45.60 -1.34
C THR A 349 44.29 46.95 -1.59
N ILE A 350 44.20 47.32 -2.87
CA ILE A 350 43.45 48.49 -3.28
C ILE A 350 42.08 48.00 -3.73
N ARG A 351 41.04 48.54 -3.10
CA ARG A 351 39.66 48.38 -3.54
C ARG A 351 39.18 49.70 -4.12
N MET A 352 38.74 49.66 -5.37
CA MET A 352 38.10 50.81 -6.02
C MET A 352 36.67 50.47 -6.39
N TRP A 353 35.81 51.47 -6.29
CA TRP A 353 34.41 51.39 -6.65
C TRP A 353 34.21 52.34 -7.84
N MET A 354 33.76 51.78 -8.95
CA MET A 354 33.50 52.56 -10.16
C MET A 354 32.04 52.41 -10.54
N LYS A 355 31.45 53.51 -11.01
CA LYS A 355 30.13 53.50 -11.64
C LYS A 355 30.35 53.70 -13.14
N HIS A 356 29.80 52.81 -13.96
CA HIS A 356 29.82 52.95 -15.41
C HIS A 356 28.95 54.13 -15.83
N ALA A 357 29.38 54.84 -16.87
CA ALA A 357 28.74 56.10 -17.26
C ALA A 357 27.30 55.92 -17.80
N ASP A 358 26.98 54.74 -18.36
CA ASP A 358 25.80 54.55 -19.21
C ASP A 358 24.90 53.35 -18.83
N GLU A 359 24.94 52.87 -17.58
CA GLU A 359 23.96 51.87 -17.09
C GLU A 359 23.00 52.48 -16.05
N GLU A 360 21.69 52.43 -16.33
CA GLU A 360 20.62 52.93 -15.43
C GLU A 360 20.41 52.06 -14.18
N ASN A 361 21.02 50.87 -14.13
CA ASN A 361 21.07 50.06 -12.91
C ASN A 361 22.34 50.39 -12.13
N ASP A 362 22.20 50.63 -10.83
CA ASP A 362 23.28 50.94 -9.87
C ASP A 362 24.24 49.75 -9.62
N GLU A 363 24.68 49.05 -10.67
CA GLU A 363 25.68 48.01 -10.57
C GLU A 363 27.06 48.65 -10.33
N LYS A 364 27.49 48.60 -9.06
CA LYS A 364 28.82 49.04 -8.64
C LYS A 364 29.81 47.89 -8.85
N GLU A 365 30.73 48.06 -9.79
CA GLU A 365 31.83 47.12 -9.92
C GLU A 365 32.92 47.40 -8.87
N ASN A 366 33.38 46.33 -8.23
CA ASN A 366 34.49 46.36 -7.29
C ASN A 366 35.70 45.74 -7.96
N ILE A 367 36.74 46.54 -8.21
CA ILE A 367 38.03 46.02 -8.66
C ILE A 367 38.91 45.86 -7.43
N PHE A 368 39.36 44.62 -7.21
CA PHE A 368 40.31 44.27 -6.17
C PHE A 368 41.66 44.00 -6.81
N CYS A 369 42.63 44.88 -6.55
CA CYS A 369 44.01 44.67 -6.93
C CYS A 369 44.80 44.32 -5.67
N LYS A 370 45.34 43.11 -5.64
CA LYS A 370 46.33 42.69 -4.64
C LYS A 370 47.72 42.99 -5.20
N THR A 371 48.63 43.46 -4.36
CA THR A 371 50.04 43.52 -4.74
C THR A 371 50.55 42.12 -5.01
N ASP A 372 51.24 41.93 -6.13
CA ASP A 372 52.07 40.74 -6.32
C ASP A 372 53.24 40.84 -5.33
N GLU A 373 53.57 39.73 -4.66
CA GLU A 373 54.55 39.65 -3.56
C GLU A 373 55.91 40.32 -3.84
#